data_AF-A0A3N4LZQ9-F1
#
_entry.id   AF-A0A3N4LZQ9-F1
#
_cell.length_a   1.000
_cell.length_b   1.000
_cell.length_c   1.000
_cell.angle_alpha   90.00
_cell.angle_beta   90.00
_cell.angle_gamma   90.00
#
_symmetry.space_group_name_H-M   'P 1'
#
loop_
_entity.id
_entity.type
_entity.pdbx_description
1 polymer ?
#
loop_
_entity_poly.entity_id
_entity_poly.type
_entity_poly.pdbx_seq_one_letter_code
_entity_poly.pdbx_strand_id
1 'polypeptide(L)'
;MQPSPARQVASAALPAQDPSRQPGPNNNDLFLYCCVCFQPLSSPPAPASNDEDDDWSPFWLTSCGHITCATHIFPEGAPSNAARSKHTCPYCQSIEVSITRLGVGETPAYLQDYFRPTNELLNDFYGAMTFQYNNLQRAATYFRKVAQDYRERTEKHRVVLKGVRDELAMAGSLKKYHFLS
;
A
#
# COMPACT_ATOMS: atom_id res chain seq x y z
N MET A 1 -47.94 -23.24 -3.98
CA MET A 1 -46.83 -22.53 -3.30
C MET A 1 -46.45 -21.33 -4.16
N GLN A 2 -46.75 -20.13 -3.69
CA GLN A 2 -46.50 -18.87 -4.42
C GLN A 2 -45.01 -18.49 -4.32
N PRO A 3 -44.41 -17.90 -5.37
CA PRO A 3 -43.05 -17.40 -5.30
C PRO A 3 -42.99 -16.05 -4.58
N SER A 4 -42.02 -15.93 -3.67
CA SER A 4 -41.72 -14.74 -2.86
C SER A 4 -41.07 -13.64 -3.72
N PRO A 5 -41.37 -12.35 -3.50
CA PRO A 5 -40.82 -11.27 -4.32
C PRO A 5 -39.36 -10.97 -3.95
N ALA A 6 -38.56 -10.72 -4.99
CA ALA A 6 -37.16 -10.35 -4.91
C ALA A 6 -36.98 -8.96 -4.27
N ARG A 7 -36.13 -8.90 -3.25
CA ARG A 7 -35.77 -7.69 -2.51
C ARG A 7 -34.72 -6.92 -3.31
N GLN A 8 -35.12 -5.84 -3.99
CA GLN A 8 -34.22 -4.88 -4.62
C GLN A 8 -33.45 -4.11 -3.53
N VAL A 9 -32.13 -4.16 -3.60
CA VAL A 9 -31.25 -3.38 -2.73
C VAL A 9 -30.96 -2.07 -3.44
N ALA A 10 -31.47 -0.96 -2.90
CA ALA A 10 -31.22 0.37 -3.40
C ALA A 10 -29.72 0.69 -3.28
N SER A 11 -29.09 1.04 -4.40
CA SER A 11 -27.75 1.62 -4.41
C SER A 11 -27.86 3.06 -3.93
N ALA A 12 -27.30 3.33 -2.75
CA ALA A 12 -27.17 4.69 -2.25
C ALA A 12 -26.18 5.45 -3.13
N ALA A 13 -26.68 6.47 -3.84
CA ALA A 13 -25.87 7.42 -4.57
C ALA A 13 -25.00 8.22 -3.58
N LEU A 14 -23.70 8.30 -3.87
CA LEU A 14 -22.75 9.15 -3.15
C LEU A 14 -23.17 10.63 -3.27
N PRO A 15 -23.06 11.43 -2.21
CA PRO A 15 -23.38 12.85 -2.27
C PRO A 15 -22.43 13.58 -3.21
N ALA A 16 -23.00 14.43 -4.06
CA ALA A 16 -22.29 15.33 -4.95
C ALA A 16 -21.35 16.26 -4.14
N GLN A 17 -20.09 16.32 -4.55
CA GLN A 17 -19.09 17.20 -3.95
C GLN A 17 -19.35 18.65 -4.38
N ASP A 18 -19.37 19.55 -3.40
CA ASP A 18 -19.54 20.99 -3.55
C ASP A 18 -18.32 21.62 -4.27
N PRO A 19 -18.52 22.34 -5.39
CA PRO A 19 -17.44 22.99 -6.15
C PRO A 19 -16.83 24.22 -5.45
N SER A 20 -17.33 24.60 -4.28
CA SER A 20 -16.90 25.80 -3.54
C SER A 20 -15.76 25.55 -2.55
N ARG A 21 -15.25 24.31 -2.46
CA ARG A 21 -14.16 23.96 -1.56
C ARG A 21 -12.86 24.51 -2.15
N GLN A 22 -12.36 25.61 -1.60
CA GLN A 22 -10.98 26.05 -1.84
C GLN A 22 -10.05 24.84 -1.70
N PRO A 23 -9.06 24.65 -2.59
CA PRO A 23 -8.08 23.60 -2.42
C PRO A 23 -7.44 23.85 -1.05
N GLY A 24 -7.73 22.96 -0.09
CA GLY A 24 -6.95 22.91 1.13
C GLY A 24 -5.48 22.77 0.74
N PRO A 25 -4.53 23.23 1.58
CA PRO A 25 -3.11 23.09 1.29
C PRO A 25 -2.86 21.67 0.79
N ASN A 26 -2.36 21.56 -0.44
CA ASN A 26 -2.16 20.27 -1.08
C ASN A 26 -1.36 19.41 -0.09
N ASN A 27 -1.95 18.32 0.40
CA ASN A 27 -1.33 17.42 1.37
C ASN A 27 -0.05 16.72 0.83
N ASN A 28 0.35 17.09 -0.39
CA ASN A 28 1.55 16.66 -1.08
C ASN A 28 2.74 17.59 -0.86
N ASP A 29 2.61 18.64 -0.03
CA ASP A 29 3.76 19.38 0.47
C ASP A 29 4.56 18.45 1.38
N LEU A 30 5.53 17.77 0.78
CA LEU A 30 6.56 17.02 1.47
C LEU A 30 7.14 17.94 2.56
N PHE A 31 6.87 17.62 3.82
CA PHE A 31 7.37 18.38 4.98
C PHE A 31 8.88 18.13 5.14
N LEU A 32 9.68 18.66 4.21
CA LEU A 32 11.13 18.64 4.28
C LEU A 32 11.57 19.82 5.15
N TYR A 33 12.41 19.55 6.14
CA TYR A 33 12.94 20.57 7.05
C TYR A 33 14.43 20.36 7.28
N CYS A 34 15.11 21.45 7.66
CA CYS A 34 16.50 21.34 8.10
C CYS A 34 16.57 20.55 9.41
N CYS A 35 17.43 19.53 9.49
CA CYS A 35 17.61 18.72 10.69
C CYS A 35 18.24 19.50 11.87
N VAL A 36 18.77 20.71 11.63
CA VAL A 36 19.43 21.54 12.66
C VAL A 36 18.47 22.60 13.23
N CYS A 37 17.83 23.41 12.37
CA CYS A 37 16.92 24.48 12.82
C CYS A 37 15.43 24.19 12.63
N PHE A 38 15.07 23.03 12.06
CA PHE A 38 13.69 22.64 11.75
C PHE A 38 12.94 23.61 10.82
N GLN A 39 13.64 24.50 10.13
CA GLN A 39 13.04 25.39 9.14
C GLN A 39 12.53 24.57 7.95
N PRO A 40 11.25 24.70 7.57
CA PRO A 40 10.69 23.96 6.44
C PRO A 40 11.20 24.51 5.10
N LEU A 41 11.28 23.64 4.09
CA LEU A 41 11.69 23.96 2.72
C LEU A 41 10.81 25.04 2.08
N SER A 42 9.52 25.06 2.44
CA SER A 42 8.54 26.03 1.97
C SER A 42 8.70 27.43 2.59
N SER A 43 9.63 27.60 3.53
CA SER A 43 9.94 28.92 4.07
C SER A 43 10.59 29.75 2.97
N PRO A 44 10.18 31.02 2.76
CA PRO A 44 10.86 31.89 1.82
C PRO A 44 12.36 31.94 2.19
N PRO A 45 13.27 31.82 1.21
CA PRO A 45 14.68 32.03 1.49
C PRO A 45 14.85 33.41 2.12
N ALA A 46 15.71 33.53 3.13
CA ALA A 46 16.11 34.84 3.63
C ALA A 46 16.56 35.71 2.43
N PRO A 47 16.27 37.02 2.41
CA PRO A 47 16.51 37.86 1.25
C PRO A 47 18.01 37.88 0.90
N ALA A 48 18.41 37.03 -0.03
CA ALA A 48 19.63 37.21 -0.80
C ALA A 48 19.32 38.26 -1.87
N SER A 49 20.34 39.05 -2.19
CA SER A 49 20.33 40.22 -3.07
C SER A 49 19.58 40.03 -4.39
N ASN A 50 19.11 41.15 -4.95
CA ASN A 50 18.32 41.28 -6.19
C ASN A 50 19.03 40.85 -7.49
N ASP A 51 19.90 39.85 -7.45
CA ASP A 51 20.59 39.34 -8.63
C ASP A 51 19.85 38.07 -9.10
N GLU A 52 19.10 38.20 -10.21
CA GLU A 52 18.23 37.16 -10.78
C GLU A 52 18.96 35.91 -11.31
N ASP A 53 20.27 35.78 -11.06
CA ASP A 53 21.15 34.73 -11.60
C ASP A 53 21.84 33.85 -10.54
N ASP A 54 21.55 34.02 -9.24
CA ASP A 54 22.19 33.20 -8.21
C ASP A 54 21.40 31.91 -7.92
N ASP A 55 21.91 30.82 -8.50
CA ASP A 55 21.59 29.40 -8.33
C ASP A 55 21.87 28.91 -6.90
N TRP A 56 21.33 29.64 -5.91
CA TRP A 56 21.48 29.36 -4.49
C TRP A 56 20.33 28.47 -4.03
N SER A 57 20.58 27.16 -3.97
CA SER A 57 19.62 26.24 -3.36
C SER A 57 19.55 26.46 -1.84
N PRO A 58 18.36 26.73 -1.28
CA PRO A 58 18.22 27.03 0.14
C PRO A 58 18.50 25.81 1.03
N PHE A 59 18.44 24.59 0.48
CA PHE A 59 18.65 23.34 1.20
C PHE A 59 19.48 22.32 0.42
N TRP A 60 20.13 21.46 1.18
CA TRP A 60 21.08 20.47 0.70
C TRP A 60 20.80 19.12 1.38
N LEU A 61 20.83 18.04 0.59
CA LEU A 61 20.78 16.67 1.07
C LEU A 61 22.19 16.11 1.17
N THR A 62 22.53 15.59 2.34
CA THR A 62 23.81 14.91 2.58
C THR A 62 23.71 13.42 2.23
N SER A 63 24.82 12.76 1.87
CA SER A 63 24.85 11.33 1.61
C SER A 63 24.49 10.46 2.83
N CYS A 64 24.57 11.01 4.04
CA CYS A 64 24.05 10.37 5.26
C CYS A 64 22.53 10.55 5.46
N GLY A 65 21.82 11.17 4.53
CA GLY A 65 20.35 11.29 4.54
C GLY A 65 19.78 12.50 5.29
N HIS A 66 20.62 13.34 5.90
CA HIS A 66 20.16 14.56 6.58
C HIS A 66 19.99 15.72 5.61
N ILE A 67 18.89 16.45 5.77
CA ILE A 67 18.59 17.67 5.02
C ILE A 67 19.03 18.87 5.86
N THR A 68 19.78 19.78 5.26
CA THR A 68 20.38 20.93 5.94
C THR A 68 20.19 22.19 5.13
N CYS A 69 19.76 23.29 5.75
CA CYS A 69 19.69 24.57 5.04
C CYS A 69 21.09 25.14 4.82
N ALA A 70 21.21 26.00 3.81
CA ALA A 70 22.49 26.54 3.36
C ALA A 70 23.27 27.23 4.48
N THR A 71 22.61 27.86 5.45
CA THR A 71 23.27 28.54 6.58
C THR A 71 23.99 27.59 7.54
N HIS A 72 23.49 26.36 7.72
CA HIS A 72 24.12 25.38 8.61
C HIS A 72 25.23 24.58 7.93
N ILE A 73 25.13 24.37 6.62
CA ILE A 73 26.17 23.67 5.87
C ILE A 73 27.28 24.62 5.38
N PHE A 74 26.92 25.88 5.09
CA PHE A 74 27.79 26.92 4.55
C PHE A 74 27.59 28.25 5.30
N PRO A 75 28.05 28.36 6.56
CA PRO A 75 27.87 29.57 7.35
C PRO A 75 28.56 30.80 6.74
N GLU A 76 29.61 30.60 5.95
CA GLU A 76 30.38 31.66 5.27
C GLU A 76 29.97 31.87 3.79
N GLY A 77 28.94 31.16 3.32
CA GLY A 77 28.56 31.13 1.91
C GLY A 77 28.99 29.84 1.21
N ALA A 78 28.19 29.37 0.25
CA ALA A 78 28.38 28.12 -0.44
C ALA A 78 29.34 28.35 -1.60
N PRO A 79 30.43 27.58 -1.68
CA PRO A 79 31.38 27.73 -2.77
C PRO A 79 30.76 27.22 -4.08
N SER A 80 31.22 27.75 -5.21
CA SER A 80 30.73 27.37 -6.55
C SER A 80 30.94 25.88 -6.88
N ASN A 81 31.87 25.21 -6.18
CA ASN A 81 32.16 23.78 -6.31
C ASN A 81 31.56 22.93 -5.17
N ALA A 82 30.61 23.46 -4.38
CA ALA A 82 30.01 22.79 -3.22
C ALA A 82 29.54 21.35 -3.50
N ALA A 83 28.88 21.09 -4.63
CA ALA A 83 28.41 19.74 -4.94
C ALA A 83 29.53 18.73 -5.26
N ARG A 84 30.74 19.20 -5.60
CA ARG A 84 31.89 18.35 -5.97
C ARG A 84 32.87 18.14 -4.81
N SER A 85 32.79 18.96 -3.77
CA SER A 85 33.62 18.83 -2.57
C SER A 85 33.00 17.89 -1.54
N LYS A 86 33.86 17.36 -0.69
CA LYS A 86 33.51 16.56 0.49
C LYS A 86 33.25 17.49 1.66
N HIS A 87 32.16 17.27 2.39
CA HIS A 87 31.72 18.11 3.51
C HIS A 87 31.61 17.31 4.80
N THR A 88 31.35 18.02 5.90
CA THR A 88 30.97 17.41 7.18
C THR A 88 29.49 17.68 7.42
N CYS A 89 28.72 16.64 7.73
CA CYS A 89 27.30 16.81 8.04
C CYS A 89 27.13 17.59 9.35
N PRO A 90 26.41 18.72 9.39
CA PRO A 90 26.25 19.51 10.62
C PRO A 90 25.34 18.83 11.65
N TYR A 91 24.59 17.79 11.27
CA TYR A 91 23.71 17.05 12.18
C TYR A 91 24.41 15.85 12.85
N CYS A 92 24.89 14.88 12.04
CA CYS A 92 25.52 13.66 12.57
C CYS A 92 27.05 13.68 12.59
N GLN A 93 27.67 14.77 12.13
CA GLN A 93 29.13 14.98 12.10
C GLN A 93 29.90 13.96 11.24
N SER A 94 29.22 13.21 10.38
CA SER A 94 29.87 12.36 9.38
C SER A 94 30.76 13.22 8.48
N ILE A 95 32.03 12.86 8.43
CA ILE A 95 33.03 13.48 7.57
C ILE A 95 32.95 12.92 6.14
N GLU A 96 33.48 13.68 5.19
CA GLU A 96 33.56 13.29 3.78
C GLU A 96 32.22 12.99 3.09
N VAL A 97 31.13 13.61 3.55
CA VAL A 97 29.81 13.43 2.92
C VAL A 97 29.75 14.20 1.60
N SER A 98 29.22 13.55 0.58
CA SER A 98 28.80 14.25 -0.64
C SER A 98 27.46 14.91 -0.38
N ILE A 99 27.23 16.05 -1.02
CA ILE A 99 25.96 16.77 -0.91
C ILE A 99 25.35 17.01 -2.28
N THR A 100 24.03 17.02 -2.31
CA THR A 100 23.24 17.32 -3.50
C THR A 100 22.25 18.42 -3.17
N ARG A 101 22.08 19.36 -4.09
CA ARG A 101 21.10 20.45 -3.97
C ARG A 101 19.69 19.87 -3.98
N LEU A 102 18.84 20.34 -3.07
CA LEU A 102 17.41 20.11 -3.14
C LEU A 102 16.76 21.36 -3.73
N GLY A 103 16.25 21.22 -4.96
CA GLY A 103 15.42 22.26 -5.58
C GLY A 103 14.12 22.43 -4.80
N VAL A 104 13.56 23.64 -4.81
CA VAL A 104 12.23 23.89 -4.26
C VAL A 104 11.22 23.09 -5.10
N GLY A 105 10.67 22.02 -4.53
CA GLY A 105 9.64 21.20 -5.18
C GLY A 105 10.11 20.05 -6.08
N GLU A 106 11.40 19.94 -6.39
CA GLU A 106 11.93 18.85 -7.22
C GLU A 106 12.82 17.92 -6.40
N THR A 107 12.20 16.94 -5.75
CA THR A 107 12.93 15.78 -5.24
C THR A 107 13.31 14.90 -6.43
N PRO A 108 14.60 14.52 -6.59
CA PRO A 108 15.02 13.64 -7.68
C PRO A 108 14.14 12.38 -7.74
N ALA A 109 13.73 11.96 -8.93
CA ALA A 109 12.73 10.90 -9.10
C ALA A 109 13.05 9.61 -8.32
N TYR A 110 14.34 9.26 -8.20
CA TYR A 110 14.80 8.08 -7.46
C TYR A 110 14.74 8.22 -5.93
N LEU A 111 14.52 9.42 -5.39
CA LEU A 111 14.38 9.70 -3.97
C LEU A 111 12.95 9.99 -3.53
N GLN A 112 12.02 10.21 -4.48
CA GLN A 112 10.64 10.59 -4.15
C GLN A 112 9.96 9.56 -3.24
N ASP A 113 10.22 8.27 -3.45
CA ASP A 113 9.66 7.19 -2.64
C ASP A 113 10.12 7.22 -1.17
N TYR A 114 11.32 7.75 -0.90
CA TYR A 114 11.85 7.86 0.47
C TYR A 114 11.25 9.02 1.25
N PHE A 115 10.78 10.05 0.55
CA PHE A 115 10.17 11.22 1.17
C PHE A 115 8.64 11.13 1.19
N ARG A 116 8.04 10.12 0.56
CA ARG A 116 6.60 9.92 0.54
C ARG A 116 6.06 9.86 1.98
N PRO A 117 5.06 10.68 2.33
CA PRO A 117 4.61 10.76 3.70
C PRO A 117 4.03 9.42 4.16
N THR A 118 4.32 9.06 5.42
CA THR A 118 4.06 7.71 5.97
C THR A 118 2.60 7.28 5.81
N ASN A 119 1.65 8.22 5.85
CA ASN A 119 0.22 7.97 5.65
C ASN A 119 -0.09 7.40 4.24
N GLU A 120 0.55 7.90 3.19
CA GLU A 120 0.35 7.39 1.84
C GLU A 120 0.91 5.98 1.68
N LEU A 121 2.11 5.75 2.20
CA LEU A 121 2.74 4.42 2.20
C LEU A 121 1.86 3.41 2.96
N LEU A 122 1.31 3.82 4.10
CA LEU A 122 0.39 3.00 4.90
C LEU A 122 -0.92 2.74 4.16
N ASN A 123 -1.45 3.70 3.42
CA ASN A 123 -2.66 3.52 2.62
C ASN A 123 -2.45 2.50 1.50
N ASP A 124 -1.32 2.57 0.79
CA ASP A 124 -0.99 1.61 -0.27
C ASP A 124 -0.80 0.20 0.31
N PHE A 125 -0.08 0.11 1.43
CA PHE A 125 0.11 -1.14 2.15
C PHE A 125 -1.23 -1.72 2.61
N TYR A 126 -2.10 -0.89 3.20
CA TYR A 126 -3.43 -1.30 3.64
C TYR A 126 -4.31 -1.77 2.46
N GLY A 127 -4.23 -1.09 1.32
CA GLY A 127 -4.90 -1.49 0.09
C GLY A 127 -4.45 -2.87 -0.40
N ALA A 128 -3.14 -3.10 -0.45
CA ALA A 128 -2.55 -4.39 -0.82
C ALA A 128 -2.99 -5.51 0.15
N MET A 129 -2.93 -5.26 1.46
CA MET A 129 -3.34 -6.21 2.49
C MET A 129 -4.83 -6.55 2.40
N THR A 130 -5.68 -5.54 2.20
CA THR A 130 -7.13 -5.72 2.04
C THR A 130 -7.43 -6.57 0.81
N PHE A 131 -6.75 -6.33 -0.31
CA PHE A 131 -6.88 -7.15 -1.51
C PHE A 131 -6.48 -8.60 -1.25
N GLN A 132 -5.32 -8.84 -0.63
CA GLN A 132 -4.85 -10.19 -0.32
C GLN A 132 -5.82 -10.93 0.61
N TYR A 133 -6.27 -10.26 1.67
CA TYR A 133 -7.24 -10.81 2.63
C TYR A 133 -8.55 -11.20 1.94
N ASN A 134 -9.10 -10.33 1.10
CA ASN A 134 -10.33 -10.59 0.36
C ASN A 134 -10.21 -11.78 -0.59
N ASN A 135 -9.07 -11.92 -1.28
CA ASN A 135 -8.80 -13.08 -2.14
C ASN A 135 -8.70 -14.37 -1.33
N LEU A 136 -8.01 -14.34 -0.20
CA LEU A 136 -7.92 -15.49 0.70
C LEU A 136 -9.29 -15.91 1.23
N GLN A 137 -10.12 -14.95 1.64
CA GLN A 137 -11.48 -15.22 2.11
C GLN A 137 -12.35 -15.87 1.01
N ARG A 138 -12.23 -15.42 -0.24
CA ARG A 138 -12.91 -16.03 -1.40
C ARG A 138 -12.43 -17.46 -1.63
N ALA A 139 -11.12 -17.69 -1.62
CA ALA A 139 -10.55 -19.03 -1.78
C ALA A 139 -11.00 -19.98 -0.66
N ALA A 140 -10.97 -19.52 0.59
CA ALA A 140 -11.44 -20.31 1.74
C ALA A 140 -12.92 -20.67 1.62
N THR A 141 -13.75 -19.72 1.17
CA THR A 141 -15.19 -19.95 0.94
C THR A 141 -15.42 -20.95 -0.18
N TYR A 142 -14.67 -20.83 -1.28
CA TYR A 142 -14.72 -21.79 -2.40
C TYR A 142 -14.35 -23.20 -1.94
N PHE A 143 -13.21 -23.37 -1.26
CA PHE A 143 -12.79 -24.69 -0.79
C PHE A 143 -13.74 -25.29 0.24
N ARG A 144 -14.35 -24.47 1.11
CA ARG A 144 -15.40 -24.93 2.02
C ARG A 144 -16.59 -25.51 1.26
N LYS A 145 -17.06 -24.82 0.21
CA LYS A 145 -18.15 -25.29 -0.65
C LYS A 145 -17.79 -26.59 -1.36
N VAL A 146 -16.61 -26.65 -1.97
CA VAL A 146 -16.11 -27.85 -2.65
C VAL A 146 -16.02 -29.04 -1.70
N ALA A 147 -15.49 -28.85 -0.49
CA ALA A 147 -15.42 -29.90 0.52
C ALA A 147 -16.82 -30.40 0.94
N GLN A 148 -17.80 -29.50 1.07
CA GLN A 148 -19.17 -29.88 1.36
C GLN A 148 -19.78 -30.71 0.21
N ASP A 149 -19.63 -30.26 -1.04
CA ASP A 149 -20.15 -30.98 -2.21
C ASP A 149 -19.56 -32.40 -2.29
N TYR A 150 -18.27 -32.58 -2.02
CA TYR A 150 -17.64 -33.90 -1.98
C TYR A 150 -18.19 -34.79 -0.85
N ARG A 151 -18.45 -34.22 0.34
CA ARG A 151 -19.07 -34.96 1.44
C ARG A 151 -20.47 -35.44 1.06
N GLU A 152 -21.28 -34.58 0.47
CA GLU A 152 -22.64 -34.92 0.03
C GLU A 152 -22.64 -36.02 -1.05
N ARG A 153 -21.74 -35.93 -2.04
CA ARG A 153 -21.58 -36.98 -3.06
C ARG A 153 -21.13 -38.30 -2.46
N THR A 154 -20.19 -38.26 -1.53
CA THR A 154 -19.68 -39.46 -0.85
C THR A 154 -20.79 -40.14 -0.06
N GLU A 155 -21.62 -39.38 0.67
CA GLU A 155 -22.74 -39.94 1.42
C GLU A 155 -23.81 -40.53 0.49
N LYS A 156 -24.12 -39.86 -0.63
CA LYS A 156 -25.02 -40.41 -1.67
C LYS A 156 -24.50 -41.74 -2.20
N HIS A 157 -23.23 -41.82 -2.55
CA HIS A 157 -22.62 -43.08 -3.01
C HIS A 157 -22.66 -44.17 -1.94
N ARG A 158 -22.42 -43.81 -0.67
CA ARG A 158 -22.49 -44.75 0.46
C ARG A 158 -23.89 -45.34 0.62
N VAL A 159 -24.93 -44.52 0.51
CA VAL A 159 -26.33 -44.96 0.59
C VAL A 159 -26.67 -45.89 -0.57
N VAL A 160 -26.30 -45.53 -1.81
CA VAL A 160 -26.54 -46.36 -3.00
C VAL A 160 -25.85 -47.72 -2.88
N LEU A 161 -24.57 -47.75 -2.52
CA LEU A 161 -23.82 -49.00 -2.35
C LEU A 161 -24.40 -49.88 -1.25
N LYS A 162 -24.91 -49.29 -0.17
CA LYS A 162 -25.60 -50.04 0.87
C LYS A 162 -26.89 -50.68 0.34
N GLY A 163 -27.69 -49.95 -0.43
CA GLY A 163 -28.89 -50.47 -1.08
C GLY A 163 -28.58 -51.63 -2.02
N VAL A 164 -27.62 -51.46 -2.93
CA VAL A 164 -27.18 -52.52 -3.86
C VAL A 164 -26.69 -53.75 -3.11
N ARG A 165 -25.91 -53.58 -2.05
CA ARG A 165 -25.46 -54.69 -1.20
C ARG A 165 -26.63 -55.46 -0.59
N ASP A 166 -27.63 -54.75 -0.06
CA ASP A 166 -28.78 -55.35 0.61
C ASP A 166 -29.67 -56.10 -0.42
N GLU A 167 -29.85 -55.55 -1.62
CA GLU A 167 -30.54 -56.22 -2.75
C GLU A 167 -29.82 -57.50 -3.20
N LEU A 168 -28.49 -57.45 -3.37
CA LEU A 168 -27.69 -58.62 -3.73
C LEU A 168 -27.74 -59.72 -2.66
N ALA A 169 -27.78 -59.35 -1.38
CA ALA A 169 -27.93 -60.31 -0.29
C ALA A 169 -29.28 -61.04 -0.34
N MET A 170 -30.37 -60.33 -0.65
CA MET A 170 -31.71 -60.93 -0.83
C MET A 170 -31.77 -61.84 -2.07
N ALA A 171 -31.20 -61.42 -3.21
CA ALA A 171 -31.14 -62.26 -4.39
C ALA A 171 -30.33 -63.55 -4.14
N GLY A 172 -29.25 -63.44 -3.37
CA GLY A 172 -28.43 -64.58 -2.95
C GLY A 172 -29.16 -65.58 -2.07
N SER A 173 -30.04 -65.13 -1.16
CA SER A 173 -30.86 -66.04 -0.34
C SER A 173 -31.92 -66.74 -1.17
N LEU A 174 -32.64 -66.03 -2.05
CA LEU A 174 -33.64 -66.60 -2.96
C LEU A 174 -33.06 -67.70 -3.85
N LYS A 175 -31.86 -67.50 -4.40
CA LYS A 175 -31.18 -68.52 -5.21
C LYS A 175 -30.92 -69.81 -4.43
N LYS A 176 -30.59 -69.71 -3.13
CA LYS A 176 -30.38 -70.90 -2.27
C LYS A 176 -31.68 -71.67 -2.05
N TYR A 177 -32.80 -70.98 -1.83
CA TYR A 177 -34.10 -71.64 -1.66
C TYR A 177 -34.56 -72.35 -2.94
N HIS A 178 -34.38 -71.73 -4.10
CA HIS A 178 -34.74 -72.35 -5.38
C HIS A 178 -33.87 -73.58 -5.73
N PHE A 179 -32.65 -73.68 -5.19
CA PHE A 179 -31.76 -74.83 -5.46
C PHE A 179 -32.00 -76.02 -4.52
N LEU A 180 -32.75 -75.84 -3.43
CA LEU A 180 -33.04 -76.87 -2.42
C LEU A 180 -34.45 -77.47 -2.54
N SER A 181 -35.26 -76.93 -3.46
CA SER A 181 -36.62 -77.40 -3.77
C SER A 181 -36.67 -78.05 -5.13
#